data_AF-A0A968J893-F1
#
_entry.id   AF-A0A968J893-F1
#
_cell.length_a   1.000
_cell.length_b   1.000
_cell.length_c   1.000
_cell.angle_alpha   90.00
_cell.angle_beta   90.00
_cell.angle_gamma   90.00
#
_symmetry.space_group_name_H-M   'P 1'
#
loop_
_entity.id
_entity.type
_entity.pdbx_description
1 polymer ?
#
loop_
_entity_poly.entity_id
_entity_poly.type
_entity_poly.pdbx_seq_one_letter_code
_entity_poly.pdbx_strand_id
1 'polypeptide(L)'
;MSQIESLFKSYDIRGTYPTINSKIYYLVAIGFVKTILIPKNMPLKVCVIHDGRYTSKEFYNATIQGLIDSGAQPVKLGLGSTDMLYAACQLWNTPGVMITASHNPKDDNGIKVVLKPPTMLGLGTGLEYIRDFVITNYEIIDFSNVQNSNLPKSRS
;
A
#
# COMPACT_ATOMS: atom_id res chain seq x y z
N MET A 1 22.22 -4.81 -3.07
CA MET A 1 20.85 -4.32 -2.90
C MET A 1 20.07 -5.36 -2.12
N SER A 2 19.29 -4.94 -1.12
CA SER A 2 18.47 -5.89 -0.33
C SER A 2 17.33 -6.45 -1.20
N GLN A 3 16.81 -7.63 -0.85
CA GLN A 3 15.67 -8.23 -1.58
C GLN A 3 14.45 -7.28 -1.58
N ILE A 4 14.24 -6.54 -0.49
CA ILE A 4 13.18 -5.54 -0.33
C ILE A 4 13.41 -4.35 -1.25
N GLU A 5 14.63 -3.82 -1.32
CA GLU A 5 14.98 -2.71 -2.20
C GLU A 5 14.61 -3.01 -3.66
N SER A 6 14.84 -4.24 -4.10
CA SER A 6 14.53 -4.68 -5.46
C SER A 6 13.03 -4.64 -5.81
N LEU A 7 12.13 -4.60 -4.81
CA LEU A 7 10.68 -4.51 -5.02
C LEU A 7 10.23 -3.11 -5.44
N PHE A 8 11.00 -2.07 -5.13
CA PHE A 8 10.65 -0.69 -5.45
C PHE A 8 11.09 -0.38 -6.89
N LYS A 9 10.13 -0.35 -7.80
CA LYS A 9 10.33 -0.02 -9.21
C LYS A 9 10.15 1.48 -9.43
N SER A 10 10.28 1.93 -10.67
CA SER A 10 10.28 3.35 -11.01
C SER A 10 9.00 4.09 -10.59
N TYR A 11 7.83 3.43 -10.58
CA TYR A 11 6.53 4.05 -10.31
C TYR A 11 5.59 3.20 -9.44
N ASP A 12 6.05 2.05 -8.95
CA ASP A 12 5.29 1.18 -8.07
C ASP A 12 6.20 0.28 -7.24
N ILE A 13 5.58 -0.48 -6.34
CA ILE A 13 6.22 -1.52 -5.55
C ILE A 13 5.66 -2.84 -6.05
N ARG A 14 6.50 -3.76 -6.52
CA ARG A 14 6.03 -4.97 -7.20
C ARG A 14 6.96 -6.16 -6.99
N GLY A 15 6.37 -7.33 -6.82
CA GLY A 15 7.07 -8.59 -6.80
C GLY A 15 6.13 -9.80 -6.79
N THR A 16 6.72 -10.99 -6.80
CA THR A 16 6.01 -12.26 -6.74
C THR A 16 5.85 -12.70 -5.28
N TYR A 17 4.69 -13.24 -4.92
CA TYR A 17 4.47 -13.85 -3.60
C TYR A 17 5.36 -15.09 -3.43
N PRO A 18 6.00 -15.35 -2.27
CA PRO A 18 5.91 -14.62 -0.99
C PRO A 18 6.97 -13.53 -0.78
N THR A 19 7.78 -13.22 -1.78
CA THR A 19 8.79 -12.14 -1.68
C THR A 19 8.12 -10.80 -1.40
N ILE A 20 7.03 -10.51 -2.11
CA ILE A 20 6.08 -9.48 -1.68
C ILE A 20 5.06 -10.14 -0.73
N ASN A 21 4.80 -9.52 0.42
CA ASN A 21 3.97 -10.09 1.47
C ASN A 21 3.28 -9.00 2.31
N SER A 22 2.36 -9.42 3.17
CA SER A 22 1.55 -8.52 4.00
C SER A 22 2.36 -7.56 4.88
N LYS A 23 3.53 -7.98 5.39
CA LYS A 23 4.39 -7.10 6.18
C LYS A 23 4.90 -5.92 5.35
N ILE A 24 5.25 -6.14 4.09
CA ILE A 24 5.65 -5.07 3.17
C ILE A 24 4.50 -4.08 2.96
N TYR A 25 3.29 -4.57 2.65
CA TYR A 25 2.11 -3.71 2.46
C TYR A 25 1.79 -2.86 3.69
N TYR A 26 1.86 -3.46 4.87
CA TYR A 26 1.69 -2.77 6.15
C TYR A 26 2.74 -1.67 6.37
N LEU A 27 4.02 -1.97 6.16
CA LEU A 27 5.10 -1.00 6.32
C LEU A 27 5.06 0.10 5.26
N VAL A 28 4.65 -0.22 4.04
CA VAL A 28 4.46 0.77 2.97
C VAL A 28 3.35 1.76 3.35
N ALA A 29 2.25 1.28 3.93
CA ALA A 29 1.17 2.15 4.41
C ALA A 29 1.67 3.11 5.51
N ILE A 30 2.41 2.60 6.50
CA ILE A 30 2.99 3.44 7.55
C ILE A 30 3.99 4.44 6.97
N GLY A 31 4.88 3.96 6.10
CA GLY A 31 5.87 4.78 5.43
C GLY A 31 5.22 5.89 4.62
N PHE A 32 4.17 5.59 3.86
CA PHE A 32 3.42 6.57 3.09
C PHE A 32 2.88 7.71 3.98
N VAL A 33 2.29 7.37 5.12
CA VAL A 33 1.78 8.38 6.05
C VAL A 33 2.92 9.19 6.67
N LYS A 34 3.94 8.51 7.23
CA LYS A 34 5.00 9.15 8.02
C LYS A 34 6.01 9.93 7.18
N THR A 35 6.33 9.48 5.97
CA THR A 35 7.37 10.11 5.14
C THR A 35 6.81 10.98 4.03
N ILE A 36 5.54 10.83 3.67
CA ILE A 36 4.92 11.61 2.60
C ILE A 36 3.77 12.47 3.10
N LEU A 37 2.71 11.87 3.66
CA LEU A 37 1.49 12.62 3.93
C LEU A 37 1.67 13.67 5.04
N ILE A 38 2.22 13.27 6.18
CA ILE A 38 2.46 14.20 7.30
C ILE A 38 3.47 15.30 6.92
N PRO A 39 4.68 14.99 6.39
CA PRO A 39 5.65 16.03 6.08
C PRO A 39 5.20 17.03 5.00
N LYS A 40 4.31 16.60 4.10
CA LYS A 40 3.75 17.46 3.04
C LYS A 40 2.40 18.09 3.42
N ASN A 41 1.94 17.94 4.67
CA ASN A 41 0.65 18.44 5.14
C ASN A 41 -0.54 18.01 4.24
N MET A 42 -0.51 16.76 3.78
CA MET A 42 -1.56 16.17 2.94
C MET A 42 -2.71 15.62 3.79
N PRO A 43 -3.91 15.44 3.21
CA PRO A 43 -5.01 14.77 3.90
C PRO A 43 -4.62 13.37 4.39
N LEU A 44 -4.98 13.04 5.63
CA LEU A 44 -4.79 11.72 6.22
C LEU A 44 -5.97 10.77 5.95
N LYS A 45 -6.99 11.23 5.23
CA LYS A 45 -8.03 10.36 4.67
C LYS A 45 -7.50 9.75 3.37
N VAL A 46 -7.38 8.43 3.30
CA VAL A 46 -6.69 7.74 2.19
C VAL A 46 -7.62 6.71 1.55
N CYS A 47 -7.89 6.82 0.25
CA CYS A 47 -8.65 5.80 -0.46
C CYS A 47 -7.82 4.53 -0.64
N VAL A 48 -8.38 3.36 -0.37
CA VAL A 48 -7.70 2.08 -0.58
C VAL A 48 -8.61 1.19 -1.42
N ILE A 49 -8.06 0.62 -2.49
CA ILE A 49 -8.77 -0.31 -3.37
C ILE A 49 -7.83 -1.44 -3.78
N HIS A 50 -8.38 -2.58 -4.19
CA HIS A 50 -7.60 -3.71 -4.68
C HIS A 50 -8.24 -4.38 -5.91
N ASP A 51 -7.43 -5.07 -6.71
CA ASP A 51 -7.91 -5.90 -7.82
C ASP A 51 -8.30 -7.33 -7.38
N GLY A 52 -8.67 -8.18 -8.34
CA GLY A 52 -9.14 -9.55 -8.09
C GLY A 52 -8.06 -10.61 -7.86
N ARG A 53 -6.77 -10.25 -7.64
CA ARG A 53 -5.72 -11.26 -7.40
C ARG A 53 -5.94 -11.95 -6.05
N TYR A 54 -5.57 -13.22 -5.95
CA TYR A 54 -5.84 -14.02 -4.75
C TYR A 54 -5.19 -13.45 -3.48
N THR A 55 -3.99 -12.85 -3.59
CA THR A 55 -3.30 -12.17 -2.47
C THR A 55 -3.81 -10.75 -2.21
N SER A 56 -4.52 -10.13 -3.15
CA SER A 56 -4.90 -8.71 -3.05
C SER A 56 -5.76 -8.42 -1.82
N LYS A 57 -6.62 -9.36 -1.41
CA LYS A 57 -7.47 -9.15 -0.22
C LYS A 57 -6.67 -9.13 1.08
N GLU A 58 -5.66 -9.99 1.20
CA GLU A 58 -4.79 -10.04 2.38
C GLU A 58 -3.96 -8.75 2.46
N PHE A 59 -3.35 -8.36 1.35
CA PHE A 59 -2.52 -7.17 1.21
C PHE A 59 -3.31 -5.88 1.42
N TYR A 60 -4.56 -5.85 0.98
CA TYR A 60 -5.52 -4.79 1.28
C TYR A 60 -5.75 -4.60 2.77
N ASN A 61 -5.98 -5.70 3.50
CA ASN A 61 -6.20 -5.63 4.95
C ASN A 61 -4.94 -5.16 5.68
N ALA A 62 -3.76 -5.66 5.29
CA ALA A 62 -2.48 -5.21 5.84
C ALA A 62 -2.23 -3.71 5.58
N THR A 63 -2.55 -3.23 4.38
CA THR A 63 -2.46 -1.81 4.02
C THR A 63 -3.37 -0.95 4.89
N ILE A 64 -4.64 -1.35 5.05
CA ILE A 64 -5.61 -0.65 5.92
C ILE A 64 -5.08 -0.55 7.34
N GLN A 65 -4.57 -1.66 7.88
CA GLN A 65 -4.09 -1.69 9.25
C GLN A 65 -2.88 -0.77 9.43
N GLY A 66 -1.93 -0.78 8.50
CA GLY A 66 -0.78 0.14 8.54
C GLY A 66 -1.17 1.61 8.43
N LEU A 67 -2.22 1.93 7.66
CA LEU A 67 -2.77 3.29 7.62
C LEU A 67 -3.38 3.68 8.97
N ILE A 68 -4.18 2.81 9.59
CA ILE A 68 -4.79 3.06 10.90
C ILE A 68 -3.72 3.27 11.97
N ASP A 69 -2.72 2.37 12.03
CA ASP A 69 -1.67 2.40 13.06
C ASP A 69 -0.69 3.58 12.90
N SER A 70 -0.73 4.25 11.75
CA SER A 70 0.02 5.49 11.49
C SER A 70 -0.82 6.76 11.64
N GLY A 71 -2.09 6.65 12.07
CA GLY A 71 -2.98 7.78 12.33
C GLY A 71 -3.77 8.27 11.11
N ALA A 72 -3.77 7.52 10.01
CA ALA A 72 -4.58 7.81 8.83
C ALA A 72 -5.98 7.16 8.91
N GLN A 73 -6.93 7.71 8.15
CA GLN A 73 -8.30 7.22 8.04
C GLN A 73 -8.52 6.57 6.66
N PRO A 74 -8.44 5.23 6.55
CA PRO A 74 -8.65 4.55 5.27
C PRO A 74 -10.13 4.60 4.85
N VAL A 75 -10.37 5.00 3.59
CA VAL A 75 -11.65 4.83 2.90
C VAL A 75 -11.60 3.52 2.13
N LYS A 76 -12.37 2.55 2.60
CA LYS A 76 -12.34 1.15 2.16
C LYS A 76 -13.19 0.96 0.90
N LEU A 77 -12.60 1.08 -0.28
CA LEU A 77 -13.33 0.93 -1.57
C LEU A 77 -13.53 -0.55 -1.97
N GLY A 78 -12.73 -1.47 -1.44
CA GLY A 78 -12.84 -2.90 -1.73
C GLY A 78 -12.30 -3.28 -3.11
N LEU A 79 -13.02 -4.15 -3.82
CA LEU A 79 -12.65 -4.64 -5.15
C LEU A 79 -13.00 -3.61 -6.22
N GLY A 80 -12.02 -3.23 -7.05
CA GLY A 80 -12.26 -2.34 -8.18
C GLY A 80 -11.03 -2.05 -9.04
N SER A 81 -11.14 -1.09 -9.95
CA SER A 81 -10.11 -0.72 -10.90
C SER A 81 -9.27 0.48 -10.45
N THR A 82 -8.15 0.72 -11.13
CA THR A 82 -7.35 1.95 -10.94
C THR A 82 -8.15 3.21 -11.27
N ASP A 83 -9.02 3.16 -12.28
CA ASP A 83 -9.87 4.31 -12.64
C ASP A 83 -10.87 4.65 -11.55
N MET A 84 -11.42 3.63 -10.87
CA MET A 84 -12.28 3.84 -9.70
C MET A 84 -11.54 4.51 -8.55
N LEU A 85 -10.27 4.13 -8.31
CA LEU A 85 -9.45 4.83 -7.32
C LEU A 85 -9.26 6.30 -7.70
N TYR A 86 -8.91 6.56 -8.97
CA TYR A 86 -8.67 7.93 -9.44
C TYR A 86 -9.93 8.79 -9.32
N ALA A 87 -11.09 8.26 -9.72
CA ALA A 87 -12.37 8.93 -9.56
C ALA A 87 -12.65 9.24 -8.09
N ALA A 88 -12.49 8.27 -7.17
CA ALA A 88 -12.70 8.47 -5.75
C ALA A 88 -11.75 9.51 -5.13
N CYS A 89 -10.45 9.42 -5.44
CA CYS A 89 -9.44 10.38 -4.99
C CYS A 89 -9.72 11.80 -5.49
N GLN A 90 -10.18 11.95 -6.73
CA GLN A 90 -10.54 13.24 -7.31
C GLN A 90 -11.81 13.81 -6.65
N LEU A 91 -12.86 12.99 -6.50
CA LEU A 91 -14.14 13.40 -5.91
C LEU A 91 -14.01 13.81 -4.44
N TRP A 92 -13.15 13.15 -3.68
CA TRP A 92 -12.96 13.43 -2.25
C TRP A 92 -11.72 14.25 -1.92
N ASN A 93 -10.93 14.63 -2.93
CA ASN A 93 -9.66 15.33 -2.77
C ASN A 93 -8.73 14.64 -1.75
N THR A 94 -8.53 13.34 -1.92
CA THR A 94 -7.71 12.50 -1.04
C THR A 94 -6.60 11.79 -1.80
N PRO A 95 -5.46 11.48 -1.16
CA PRO A 95 -4.53 10.48 -1.68
C PRO A 95 -5.18 9.09 -1.72
N GLY A 96 -4.51 8.15 -2.39
CA GLY A 96 -4.98 6.77 -2.48
C GLY A 96 -3.90 5.72 -2.69
N VAL A 97 -4.28 4.47 -2.48
CA VAL A 97 -3.46 3.28 -2.63
C VAL A 97 -4.21 2.23 -3.45
N MET A 98 -3.60 1.76 -4.53
CA MET A 98 -4.09 0.66 -5.35
C MET A 98 -3.23 -0.57 -5.11
N ILE A 99 -3.86 -1.68 -4.74
CA ILE A 99 -3.22 -3.01 -4.70
C ILE A 99 -3.51 -3.73 -6.02
N THR A 100 -2.48 -3.88 -6.85
CA THR A 100 -2.56 -4.53 -8.16
C THR A 100 -1.17 -4.75 -8.74
N ALA A 101 -1.00 -5.78 -9.57
CA ALA A 101 0.11 -5.85 -10.52
C ALA A 101 -0.34 -5.64 -11.98
N SER A 102 -1.54 -5.10 -12.21
CA SER A 102 -2.09 -4.80 -13.53
C SER A 102 -2.06 -6.03 -14.46
N HIS A 103 -1.28 -5.99 -15.54
CA HIS A 103 -1.15 -7.04 -16.56
C HIS A 103 -0.12 -8.14 -16.21
N ASN A 104 0.52 -8.08 -15.03
CA ASN A 104 1.53 -9.06 -14.66
C ASN A 104 0.95 -10.46 -14.40
N PRO A 105 1.80 -11.51 -14.38
CA PRO A 105 1.41 -12.86 -14.01
C PRO A 105 0.60 -12.93 -12.71
N LYS A 106 -0.27 -13.93 -12.58
CA LYS A 106 -1.24 -14.05 -11.47
C LYS A 106 -0.59 -14.08 -10.07
N ASP A 107 0.65 -14.56 -9.98
CA ASP A 107 1.38 -14.72 -8.72
C ASP A 107 2.11 -13.43 -8.28
N ASP A 108 2.16 -12.43 -9.17
CA ASP A 108 2.63 -11.09 -8.83
C ASP A 108 1.54 -10.27 -8.12
N ASN A 109 1.99 -9.38 -7.26
CA ASN A 109 1.16 -8.27 -6.78
C ASN A 109 2.01 -7.00 -6.66
N GLY A 110 1.34 -5.86 -6.46
CA GLY A 110 2.01 -4.59 -6.27
C GLY A 110 1.17 -3.54 -5.56
N ILE A 111 1.81 -2.40 -5.30
CA ILE A 111 1.23 -1.21 -4.68
C ILE A 111 1.54 -0.01 -5.56
N LYS A 112 0.51 0.74 -5.93
CA LYS A 112 0.66 2.10 -6.48
C LYS A 112 0.13 3.09 -5.46
N VAL A 113 0.90 4.15 -5.23
CA VAL A 113 0.54 5.22 -4.30
C VAL A 113 0.24 6.49 -5.09
N VAL A 114 -0.91 7.09 -4.84
CA VAL A 114 -1.45 8.24 -5.56
C VAL A 114 -1.53 9.42 -4.59
N LEU A 115 -0.90 10.54 -4.94
CA LEU A 115 -1.02 11.77 -4.15
C LEU A 115 -2.23 12.59 -4.59
N LYS A 116 -2.34 12.79 -5.90
CA LYS A 116 -3.44 13.49 -6.55
C LYS A 116 -3.52 12.93 -7.97
N PRO A 117 -4.64 12.31 -8.37
CA PRO A 117 -4.78 11.82 -9.75
C PRO A 117 -4.51 12.93 -10.77
N PRO A 118 -3.87 12.61 -11.91
CA PRO A 118 -3.36 11.29 -12.31
C PRO A 118 -1.95 10.97 -11.78
N THR A 119 -1.39 11.80 -10.91
CA THR A 119 -0.01 11.69 -10.43
C THR A 119 0.15 10.59 -9.38
N MET A 120 0.95 9.58 -9.74
CA MET A 120 1.46 8.55 -8.83
C MET A 120 2.83 8.95 -8.29
N LEU A 121 3.18 8.43 -7.11
CA LEU A 121 4.53 8.46 -6.59
C LEU A 121 5.42 7.46 -7.34
N GLY A 122 6.57 7.93 -7.80
CA GLY A 122 7.68 7.12 -8.30
C GLY A 122 9.00 7.50 -7.63
N LEU A 123 10.07 6.77 -8.00
CA LEU A 123 11.43 7.09 -7.56
C LEU A 123 11.83 8.48 -8.06
N GLY A 124 12.39 9.30 -7.17
CA GLY A 124 12.72 10.71 -7.40
C GLY A 124 11.56 11.68 -7.13
N THR A 125 10.36 11.16 -6.83
CA THR A 125 9.21 11.98 -6.41
C THR A 125 8.73 11.65 -5.01
N GLY A 126 9.42 10.74 -4.31
CA GLY A 126 9.19 10.40 -2.91
C GLY A 126 9.01 8.90 -2.63
N LEU A 127 8.91 8.03 -3.64
CA LEU A 127 8.80 6.58 -3.40
C LEU A 127 10.04 6.02 -2.68
N GLU A 128 11.21 6.63 -2.89
CA GLU A 128 12.46 6.36 -2.19
C GLU A 128 12.36 6.55 -0.67
N TYR A 129 11.58 7.54 -0.19
CA TYR A 129 11.41 7.74 1.25
C TYR A 129 10.57 6.63 1.89
N ILE A 130 9.59 6.10 1.15
CA ILE A 130 8.81 4.93 1.58
C ILE A 130 9.72 3.69 1.57
N ARG A 131 10.53 3.52 0.53
CA ARG A 131 11.51 2.43 0.44
C ARG A 131 12.45 2.40 1.64
N ASP A 132 13.08 3.53 1.93
CA ASP A 132 14.08 3.62 3.00
C ASP A 132 13.42 3.39 4.37
N PHE A 133 12.17 3.86 4.55
CA PHE A 133 11.36 3.54 5.73
C PHE A 133 11.13 2.03 5.86
N VAL A 134 10.70 1.36 4.79
CA VAL A 134 10.42 -0.09 4.82
C VAL A 134 11.69 -0.87 5.11
N ILE A 135 12.81 -0.58 4.43
CA ILE A 135 14.09 -1.27 4.65
C ILE A 135 14.55 -1.11 6.10
N THR A 136 14.50 0.11 6.63
CA THR A 136 14.93 0.40 8.00
C THR A 136 14.09 -0.34 9.04
N ASN A 137 12.78 -0.46 8.81
CA ASN A 137 11.84 -0.97 9.80
C ASN A 137 11.47 -2.45 9.60
N TYR A 138 11.92 -3.10 8.53
CA TYR A 138 11.49 -4.46 8.20
C TYR A 138 11.87 -5.47 9.28
N GLU A 139 13.06 -5.37 9.87
CA GLU A 139 13.47 -6.29 10.95
C GLU A 139 13.01 -5.81 12.34
N ILE A 140 12.69 -4.52 12.49
CA ILE A 140 12.38 -3.89 13.78
C ILE A 140 10.91 -4.10 14.16
N ILE A 141 10.01 -3.96 13.19
CA ILE A 141 8.57 -4.01 13.44
C ILE A 141 8.09 -5.46 13.39
N ASP A 142 7.57 -5.93 14.51
CA ASP A 142 6.92 -7.23 14.61
C ASP A 142 5.49 -7.17 14.02
N PHE A 143 5.29 -7.88 12.92
CA PHE A 143 4.01 -7.96 12.22
C PHE A 143 3.11 -9.11 12.71
N SER A 144 3.64 -10.02 13.53
CA SER A 144 2.89 -11.19 14.03
C SER A 144 1.66 -10.79 14.86
N ASN A 145 1.79 -9.72 15.65
CA ASN A 145 0.69 -9.17 16.46
C ASN A 145 -0.41 -8.51 15.62
N VAL A 146 -0.10 -8.10 14.39
CA VAL A 146 -1.05 -7.45 13.47
C VAL A 146 -1.94 -8.48 12.78
N GLN A 147 -1.40 -9.66 12.43
CA GLN A 147 -2.20 -10.73 11.82
C GLN A 147 -3.25 -11.33 12.77
N ASN A 148 -2.98 -11.29 14.09
CA ASN A 148 -3.84 -11.88 15.11
C ASN A 148 -5.04 -10.99 15.51
N SER A 149 -5.03 -9.70 15.18
CA SER A 149 -5.98 -8.74 15.75
C SER A 149 -7.22 -8.44 14.90
N ASN A 150 -7.24 -8.69 13.57
CA ASN A 150 -8.33 -8.14 12.73
C ASN A 150 -8.70 -8.88 11.42
N LEU A 151 -8.42 -10.17 11.26
CA LEU A 151 -8.97 -10.93 10.13
C LEU A 151 -10.26 -11.65 10.57
N PRO A 152 -11.45 -11.34 10.00
CA PRO A 152 -12.61 -12.20 10.20
C PRO A 152 -12.23 -13.60 9.73
N LYS A 153 -12.20 -14.56 10.65
CA LYS A 153 -12.04 -15.98 10.30
C LYS A 153 -13.07 -16.28 9.22
N SER A 154 -12.61 -16.67 8.03
CA SER A 154 -13.51 -17.11 6.97
C SER A 154 -14.40 -18.18 7.57
N ARG A 155 -15.71 -17.92 7.64
CA ARG A 155 -16.67 -18.96 8.00
C ARG A 155 -16.58 -20.00 6.89
N SER A 156 -16.09 -21.19 7.25
CA SER A 156 -16.29 -22.44 6.51
C SER A 156 -17.76 -22.68 6.26
#